data_AF-A0A1G2V0P9-F1
#
_entry.id   AF-A0A1G2V0P9-F1
#
_cell.length_a   1.000
_cell.length_b   1.000
_cell.length_c   1.000
_cell.angle_alpha   90.00
_cell.angle_beta   90.00
_cell.angle_gamma   90.00
#
_symmetry.space_group_name_H-M   'P 1'
#
loop_
_entity.id
_entity.type
_entity.pdbx_description
1 polymer ?
#
loop_
_entity_poly.entity_id
_entity_poly.type
_entity_poly.pdbx_seq_one_letter_code
_entity_poly.pdbx_strand_id
1 'polypeptide(L)'
;MKKGFTLIELLVVIAIISVLSSIVVTSLNNSRYKAKLTKALVTMKQINNSAFMCLDGGGTLVIPASSGAGGTAICSNNATILLPNISDTTFTYCGTGCGGWTSNSSGYAFSIYTDSIPGGRKIVVCGTKLNVNGWYGLNIWDFTNDIGCRKSGF
;
A
#
# COMPACT_ATOMS: atom_id res chain seq x y z
N MET A 1 25.47 8.02 56.23
CA MET A 1 24.36 8.95 55.91
C MET A 1 23.83 8.61 54.53
N LYS A 2 22.57 8.19 54.40
CA LYS A 2 21.93 7.95 53.08
C LYS A 2 21.36 9.29 52.58
N LYS A 3 21.87 9.80 51.46
CA LYS A 3 21.28 10.96 50.77
C LYS A 3 19.94 10.51 50.16
N GLY A 4 18.84 11.13 50.59
CA GLY A 4 17.53 10.97 49.96
C GLY A 4 17.40 11.93 48.78
N PHE A 5 16.73 11.50 47.71
CA PHE A 5 16.32 12.38 46.63
C PHE A 5 15.26 13.37 47.13
N THR A 6 15.33 14.61 46.66
CA THR A 6 14.32 15.61 46.97
C THR A 6 13.10 15.44 46.05
N LEU A 7 11.92 15.78 46.55
CA LEU A 7 10.68 15.75 45.75
C LEU A 7 10.77 16.64 44.50
N ILE A 8 11.48 17.77 44.61
CA ILE A 8 11.63 18.72 43.50
C ILE A 8 12.52 18.16 42.38
N GLU A 9 13.57 17.41 42.72
CA GLU A 9 14.41 16.74 41.73
C GLU A 9 13.61 15.73 40.92
N LEU A 10 12.75 14.94 41.59
CA LEU A 10 11.92 13.95 40.90
C LEU A 10 10.83 14.61 40.05
N LEU A 11 10.28 15.73 40.51
CA LEU A 11 9.26 16.50 39.78
C LEU A 11 9.81 17.14 38.49
N VAL A 12 11.03 17.68 38.53
CA VAL A 12 11.68 18.25 37.34
C VAL A 12 11.98 17.16 36.29
N VAL A 13 12.40 15.97 36.73
CA VAL A 13 12.71 14.87 35.80
C VAL A 13 11.48 14.40 35.05
N ILE A 14 10.34 14.18 35.72
CA ILE A 14 9.11 13.78 35.02
C ILE A 14 8.60 14.88 34.09
N ALA A 15 8.77 16.16 34.47
CA ALA A 15 8.42 17.30 33.63
C ALA A 15 9.23 17.27 32.32
N ILE A 16 10.55 17.07 32.40
CA ILE A 16 11.41 17.00 31.21
C ILE A 16 11.06 15.77 30.35
N ILE A 17 10.91 14.58 30.95
CA ILE A 17 10.55 13.35 30.22
C ILE A 17 9.23 13.53 29.46
N SER A 18 8.24 14.20 30.05
CA SER A 18 6.94 14.42 29.40
C SER A 18 7.06 15.22 28.10
N VAL A 19 7.88 16.29 28.09
CA VAL A 19 8.11 17.12 26.91
C VAL A 19 8.86 16.34 25.84
N LEU A 20 9.95 15.65 26.20
CA LEU A 20 10.71 14.84 25.24
C LEU A 20 9.88 13.69 24.66
N SER A 21 9.05 13.03 25.47
CA SER A 21 8.24 11.89 25.02
C SER A 21 7.22 12.28 23.94
N SER A 22 6.65 13.49 24.02
CA SER A 22 5.66 13.98 23.06
C SER A 22 6.24 14.12 21.64
N ILE A 23 7.49 14.58 21.54
CA ILE A 23 8.19 14.73 20.25
C ILE A 23 8.55 13.35 19.66
N VAL A 24 8.95 12.41 20.51
CA VAL A 24 9.29 11.04 20.08
C VAL A 24 8.05 10.30 19.55
N VAL A 25 6.88 10.46 20.18
CA VAL A 25 5.65 9.79 19.74
C VAL A 25 5.21 10.27 18.35
N THR A 26 5.24 11.57 18.08
CA THR A 26 4.85 12.12 16.77
C THR A 26 5.79 11.67 15.65
N SER A 27 7.10 11.67 15.89
CA SER A 27 8.09 11.17 14.92
C SER A 27 7.96 9.67 14.66
N LEU A 28 7.69 8.87 15.70
CA LEU A 28 7.50 7.42 15.58
C LEU A 28 6.26 7.07 14.76
N ASN A 29 5.15 7.80 14.93
CA ASN A 29 3.93 7.58 14.15
C ASN A 29 4.15 7.81 12.65
N ASN A 30 4.87 8.88 12.28
CA ASN A 30 5.24 9.15 10.89
C ASN A 30 6.17 8.08 10.31
N SER A 31 7.14 7.60 11.09
CA SER A 31 8.06 6.53 10.66
C SER A 31 7.34 5.20 10.44
N ARG A 32 6.43 4.81 11.35
CA ARG A 32 5.57 3.62 11.19
C ARG A 32 4.71 3.71 9.94
N TYR A 33 4.16 4.89 9.67
CA TYR A 33 3.37 5.14 8.47
C TYR A 33 4.19 4.93 7.19
N LYS A 34 5.39 5.55 7.11
CA LYS A 34 6.30 5.37 5.97
C LYS A 34 6.69 3.89 5.79
N ALA A 35 6.97 3.17 6.88
CA ALA A 35 7.29 1.74 6.81
C ALA A 35 6.13 0.90 6.24
N LYS A 36 4.88 1.17 6.63
CA LYS A 36 3.69 0.50 6.08
C LYS A 36 3.52 0.79 4.59
N LEU A 37 3.73 2.04 4.18
CA LEU A 37 3.69 2.42 2.77
C LEU A 37 4.76 1.67 1.99
N THR A 38 6.03 1.70 2.42
CA THR A 38 7.12 0.96 1.77
C THR A 38 6.84 -0.54 1.68
N LYS A 39 6.28 -1.16 2.72
CA LYS A 39 5.87 -2.56 2.70
C LYS A 39 4.81 -2.81 1.60
N ALA A 40 3.78 -1.97 1.54
CA ALA A 40 2.76 -2.05 0.48
C ALA A 40 3.38 -1.92 -0.92
N LEU A 41 4.36 -1.03 -1.11
CA LEU A 41 5.05 -0.88 -2.40
C LEU A 41 5.80 -2.13 -2.82
N VAL A 42 6.57 -2.71 -1.89
CA VAL A 42 7.31 -3.95 -2.15
C VAL A 42 6.35 -5.07 -2.53
N THR A 43 5.23 -5.19 -1.81
CA THR A 43 4.21 -6.19 -2.10
C THR A 43 3.56 -5.98 -3.48
N MET A 44 3.26 -4.74 -3.87
CA MET A 44 2.70 -4.45 -5.19
C MET A 44 3.68 -4.77 -6.32
N LYS A 45 4.99 -4.56 -6.12
CA LYS A 45 6.03 -5.00 -7.06
C LYS A 45 6.10 -6.52 -7.19
N GLN A 46 5.95 -7.25 -6.08
CA GLN A 46 5.89 -8.72 -6.11
C GLN A 46 4.68 -9.24 -6.90
N ILE A 47 3.53 -8.57 -6.76
CA ILE A 47 2.33 -8.90 -7.54
C ILE A 47 2.56 -8.68 -9.03
N ASN A 48 3.21 -7.58 -9.42
CA ASN A 48 3.53 -7.33 -10.83
C ASN A 48 4.38 -8.46 -11.44
N ASN A 49 5.39 -8.92 -10.72
CA ASN A 49 6.20 -10.05 -11.16
C ASN A 49 5.37 -11.34 -11.26
N SER A 50 4.51 -11.60 -10.27
CA SER A 50 3.64 -12.79 -10.24
C SER A 50 2.63 -12.78 -11.40
N ALA A 51 2.12 -11.60 -11.75
CA ALA A 51 1.23 -11.40 -12.88
C ALA A 51 1.94 -11.58 -14.22
N PHE A 52 3.17 -11.08 -14.34
CA PHE A 52 4.00 -11.33 -15.51
C PHE A 52 4.25 -12.83 -15.70
N MET A 53 4.62 -13.56 -14.64
CA MET A 53 4.81 -15.01 -14.68
C MET A 53 3.53 -15.76 -15.09
N CYS A 54 2.36 -15.31 -14.62
CA CYS A 54 1.08 -15.89 -15.00
C CYS A 54 0.81 -15.80 -16.50
N LEU A 55 1.01 -14.59 -17.07
CA LEU A 55 0.78 -14.34 -18.49
C LEU A 55 1.81 -15.04 -19.38
N ASP A 56 3.07 -15.07 -18.96
CA ASP A 56 4.14 -15.81 -19.64
C ASP A 56 3.84 -17.32 -19.69
N GLY A 57 3.26 -17.86 -18.61
CA GLY A 57 2.77 -19.24 -18.54
C GLY A 57 1.45 -19.51 -19.29
N GLY A 58 0.96 -18.58 -20.12
CA GLY A 58 -0.28 -18.72 -20.88
C GLY A 58 -1.56 -18.66 -20.05
N GLY A 59 -1.47 -18.25 -18.79
CA GLY A 59 -2.60 -18.03 -17.89
C GLY A 59 -3.29 -16.69 -18.15
N THR A 60 -4.48 -16.54 -17.58
CA THR A 60 -5.18 -15.24 -17.53
C THR A 60 -5.20 -14.73 -16.10
N LEU A 61 -5.13 -13.41 -15.96
CA LEU A 61 -5.18 -12.79 -14.65
C LEU A 61 -6.60 -12.84 -14.09
N VAL A 62 -6.69 -13.23 -12.82
CA VAL A 62 -7.93 -13.29 -12.05
C VAL A 62 -8.00 -12.05 -11.18
N ILE A 63 -9.09 -11.30 -11.35
CA ILE A 63 -9.36 -10.10 -10.56
C ILE A 63 -10.17 -10.52 -9.32
N PRO A 64 -9.79 -10.09 -8.10
CA PRO A 64 -10.56 -10.41 -6.90
C PRO A 64 -11.99 -9.86 -7.01
N ALA A 65 -12.99 -10.70 -6.73
CA ALA A 65 -14.40 -10.33 -6.83
C ALA A 65 -14.80 -9.24 -5.84
N SER A 66 -14.13 -9.18 -4.68
CA SER A 66 -14.36 -8.21 -3.62
C SER A 66 -13.05 -7.62 -3.12
N SER A 67 -13.10 -6.41 -2.58
CA SER A 67 -11.95 -5.82 -1.90
C SER A 67 -11.55 -6.68 -0.70
N GLY A 68 -10.25 -6.81 -0.44
CA GLY A 68 -9.75 -7.65 0.64
C GLY A 68 -8.26 -7.52 0.91
N ALA A 69 -7.77 -8.25 1.91
CA ALA A 69 -6.37 -8.18 2.34
C ALA A 69 -5.45 -9.15 1.58
N GLY A 70 -5.97 -10.04 0.73
CA GLY A 70 -5.19 -11.03 -0.03
C GLY A 70 -5.88 -12.41 -0.07
N GLY A 71 -5.16 -13.43 -0.50
CA GLY A 71 -5.60 -14.83 -0.49
C GLY A 71 -6.36 -15.29 -1.75
N THR A 72 -6.77 -14.37 -2.62
CA THR A 72 -7.35 -14.72 -3.93
C THR A 72 -6.25 -15.13 -4.90
N ALA A 73 -6.50 -16.10 -5.78
CA ALA A 73 -5.56 -16.43 -6.85
C ALA A 73 -5.42 -15.26 -7.84
N ILE A 74 -4.19 -14.97 -8.26
CA ILE A 74 -3.87 -13.97 -9.30
C ILE A 74 -3.98 -14.59 -10.69
N CYS A 75 -3.81 -15.91 -10.81
CA CYS A 75 -3.67 -16.60 -12.08
C CYS A 75 -4.68 -17.73 -12.26
N SER A 76 -5.30 -17.81 -13.43
CA SER A 76 -6.38 -18.77 -13.71
C SER A 76 -5.91 -20.21 -13.86
N ASN A 77 -4.70 -20.43 -14.37
CA ASN A 77 -4.11 -21.76 -14.56
C ASN A 77 -3.23 -22.21 -13.39
N ASN A 78 -3.02 -21.37 -12.37
CA ASN A 78 -2.25 -21.72 -11.19
C ASN A 78 -2.80 -21.05 -9.92
N ALA A 79 -3.61 -21.80 -9.19
CA ALA A 79 -4.22 -21.37 -7.93
C ALA A 79 -3.24 -21.21 -6.77
N THR A 80 -1.96 -21.57 -6.93
CA THR A 80 -0.94 -21.38 -5.87
C THR A 80 -0.33 -19.98 -5.87
N ILE A 81 -0.49 -19.22 -6.96
CA ILE A 81 -0.06 -17.82 -7.05
C ILE A 81 -1.17 -16.95 -6.47
N LEU A 82 -1.09 -16.67 -5.18
CA LEU A 82 -2.08 -15.90 -4.44
C LEU A 82 -1.66 -14.45 -4.24
N LEU A 83 -2.64 -13.55 -4.11
CA LEU A 83 -2.41 -12.21 -3.59
C LEU A 83 -1.83 -12.32 -2.17
N PRO A 84 -0.63 -11.78 -1.91
CA PRO A 84 -0.02 -11.81 -0.59
C PRO A 84 -0.86 -11.02 0.42
N ASN A 85 -0.81 -11.41 1.70
CA ASN A 85 -1.58 -10.72 2.73
C ASN A 85 -0.96 -9.34 3.06
N ILE A 86 -1.77 -8.28 2.96
CA ILE A 86 -1.37 -6.89 3.22
C ILE A 86 -2.07 -6.24 4.41
N SER A 87 -2.74 -7.00 5.29
CA SER A 87 -3.48 -6.46 6.44
C SER A 87 -2.64 -5.56 7.35
N ASP A 88 -1.33 -5.80 7.43
CA ASP A 88 -0.39 -5.02 8.23
C ASP A 88 -0.16 -3.59 7.69
N THR A 89 -0.45 -3.36 6.41
CA THR A 89 -0.08 -2.14 5.69
C THR A 89 -1.15 -1.05 5.74
N THR A 90 -2.32 -1.32 6.34
CA THR A 90 -3.55 -0.49 6.30
C THR A 90 -4.16 -0.30 4.91
N PHE A 91 -3.55 -0.86 3.86
CA PHE A 91 -4.11 -0.88 2.52
C PHE A 91 -4.93 -2.15 2.28
N THR A 92 -5.88 -2.04 1.35
CA THR A 92 -6.76 -3.14 0.91
C THR A 92 -6.68 -3.25 -0.60
N TYR A 93 -6.63 -4.48 -1.13
CA TYR A 93 -6.75 -4.72 -2.56
C TYR A 93 -8.11 -4.28 -3.05
N CYS A 94 -8.12 -3.60 -4.19
CA CYS A 94 -9.36 -3.26 -4.84
C CYS A 94 -9.95 -4.50 -5.57
N GLY A 95 -11.21 -4.84 -5.32
CA GLY A 95 -11.93 -5.86 -6.10
C GLY A 95 -12.70 -5.30 -7.30
N THR A 96 -13.54 -6.15 -7.88
CA THR A 96 -14.52 -5.78 -8.93
C THR A 96 -15.57 -4.81 -8.37
N GLY A 97 -15.29 -3.50 -8.43
CA GLY A 97 -16.23 -2.46 -7.99
C GLY A 97 -15.59 -1.14 -7.58
N CYS A 98 -14.32 -1.13 -7.19
CA CYS A 98 -13.59 0.08 -6.80
C CYS A 98 -12.71 0.68 -7.92
N GLY A 99 -12.98 0.27 -9.18
CA GLY A 99 -12.38 0.84 -10.39
C GLY A 99 -10.86 0.77 -10.40
N GLY A 100 -10.30 -0.39 -10.01
CA GLY A 100 -8.88 -0.48 -9.65
C GLY A 100 -8.12 -1.68 -10.18
N TRP A 101 -8.80 -2.59 -10.88
CA TRP A 101 -8.17 -3.77 -11.48
C TRP A 101 -8.70 -3.93 -12.89
N THR A 102 -7.80 -4.18 -13.84
CA THR A 102 -8.17 -4.45 -15.23
C THR A 102 -7.16 -5.44 -15.82
N SER A 103 -7.66 -6.35 -16.65
CA SER A 103 -6.86 -7.25 -17.47
C SER A 103 -7.55 -7.38 -18.82
N ASN A 104 -6.93 -6.87 -19.87
CA ASN A 104 -7.44 -6.92 -21.23
C ASN A 104 -6.28 -7.20 -22.20
N SER A 105 -6.57 -7.28 -23.49
CA SER A 105 -5.54 -7.47 -24.53
C SER A 105 -4.50 -6.34 -24.59
N SER A 106 -4.80 -5.16 -24.02
CA SER A 106 -3.87 -4.04 -23.94
C SER A 106 -2.97 -4.08 -22.69
N GLY A 107 -3.24 -4.96 -21.71
CA GLY A 107 -2.50 -4.95 -20.47
C GLY A 107 -3.21 -5.41 -19.22
N TYR A 108 -2.51 -5.22 -18.10
CA TYR A 108 -3.11 -5.33 -16.78
C TYR A 108 -2.66 -4.23 -15.82
N ALA A 109 -3.53 -3.89 -14.88
CA ALA A 109 -3.22 -3.00 -13.78
C ALA A 109 -3.88 -3.49 -12.49
N PHE A 110 -3.18 -3.26 -11.39
CA PHE A 110 -3.55 -3.63 -10.03
C PHE A 110 -3.57 -2.38 -9.18
N SER A 111 -4.47 -2.34 -8.20
CA SER A 111 -4.44 -1.27 -7.21
C SER A 111 -4.81 -1.72 -5.81
N ILE A 112 -4.26 -0.98 -4.87
CA ILE A 112 -4.62 -1.01 -3.45
C ILE A 112 -5.06 0.38 -3.04
N TYR A 113 -5.97 0.46 -2.08
CA TYR A 113 -6.45 1.72 -1.55
C TYR A 113 -6.50 1.69 -0.02
N THR A 114 -6.55 2.88 0.57
CA THR A 114 -6.79 3.07 2.00
C THR A 114 -7.69 4.28 2.21
N ASP A 115 -8.71 4.09 3.04
CA ASP A 115 -9.64 5.10 3.55
C ASP A 115 -9.23 5.63 4.94
N SER A 116 -8.37 4.89 5.65
CA SER A 116 -7.84 5.25 6.97
C SER A 116 -6.98 6.52 7.03
N ILE A 117 -6.93 7.30 5.94
CA ILE A 117 -6.16 8.54 5.81
C ILE A 117 -7.09 9.62 5.27
N PRO A 118 -7.10 10.85 5.83
CA PRO A 118 -7.82 11.98 5.24
C PRO A 118 -7.42 12.20 3.78
N GLY A 119 -8.42 12.26 2.90
CA GLY A 119 -8.22 12.38 1.45
C GLY A 119 -7.79 11.08 0.76
N GLY A 120 -7.67 9.98 1.52
CA GLY A 120 -7.34 8.61 1.15
C GLY A 120 -6.13 8.46 0.24
N ARG A 121 -5.71 7.23 -0.04
CA ARG A 121 -4.62 6.99 -1.00
C ARG A 121 -4.89 5.77 -1.85
N LYS A 122 -4.56 5.85 -3.13
CA LYS A 122 -4.60 4.72 -4.07
C LYS A 122 -3.20 4.52 -4.67
N ILE A 123 -2.72 3.29 -4.63
CA ILE A 123 -1.46 2.87 -5.25
C ILE A 123 -1.82 2.00 -6.44
N VAL A 124 -1.29 2.33 -7.61
CA VAL A 124 -1.56 1.62 -8.87
C VAL A 124 -0.25 1.10 -9.44
N VAL A 125 -0.27 -0.15 -9.90
CA VAL A 125 0.84 -0.80 -10.62
C VAL A 125 0.31 -1.39 -11.91
N CYS A 126 0.96 -1.09 -13.03
CA CYS A 126 0.57 -1.60 -14.34
C CYS A 126 1.68 -2.46 -14.95
N GLY A 127 1.28 -3.51 -15.67
CA GLY A 127 2.18 -4.36 -16.43
C GLY A 127 2.47 -3.83 -17.84
N THR A 128 1.64 -2.93 -18.35
CA THR A 128 1.77 -2.32 -19.68
C THR A 128 1.14 -0.93 -19.69
N LYS A 129 1.17 -0.29 -20.87
CA LYS A 129 0.53 0.99 -21.10
C LYS A 129 -1.01 0.87 -21.11
N LEU A 130 -1.66 1.16 -19.98
CA LEU A 130 -3.12 1.23 -19.81
C LEU A 130 -3.64 2.63 -19.47
N ASN A 131 -4.75 3.04 -20.08
CA ASN A 131 -5.41 4.27 -19.67
C ASN A 131 -6.15 4.05 -18.33
N VAL A 132 -5.71 4.74 -17.28
CA VAL A 132 -6.32 4.72 -15.95
C VAL A 132 -7.13 5.99 -15.66
N ASN A 133 -7.44 6.80 -16.68
CA ASN A 133 -8.34 7.95 -16.55
C ASN A 133 -9.72 7.47 -16.09
N GLY A 134 -10.29 8.16 -15.10
CA GLY A 134 -11.56 7.77 -14.48
C GLY A 134 -11.43 6.71 -13.39
N TRP A 135 -10.22 6.30 -13.03
CA TRP A 135 -9.98 5.60 -11.77
C TRP A 135 -10.05 6.62 -10.63
N TYR A 136 -11.26 7.15 -10.40
CA TYR A 136 -11.52 8.22 -9.43
C TYR A 136 -11.24 7.77 -8.00
N GLY A 137 -10.80 8.72 -7.20
CA GLY A 137 -10.61 8.56 -5.77
C GLY A 137 -9.16 8.72 -5.34
N LEU A 138 -8.95 9.79 -4.57
CA LEU A 138 -7.81 9.96 -3.66
C LEU A 138 -6.45 10.12 -4.37
N ASN A 139 -5.43 10.64 -3.67
CA ASN A 139 -4.12 10.91 -4.28
C ASN A 139 -3.51 9.60 -4.85
N ILE A 140 -3.28 9.56 -6.17
CA ILE A 140 -2.80 8.38 -6.91
C ILE A 140 -1.27 8.36 -6.92
N TRP A 141 -0.69 7.22 -6.53
CA TRP A 141 0.73 6.94 -6.70
C TRP A 141 0.91 5.82 -7.74
N ASP A 142 1.63 6.12 -8.83
CA ASP A 142 1.99 5.19 -9.89
C ASP A 142 3.46 4.76 -9.74
N PHE A 143 3.72 3.44 -9.73
CA PHE A 143 5.05 2.87 -9.49
C PHE A 143 5.74 2.33 -10.73
N THR A 144 5.13 2.48 -11.90
CA THR A 144 5.75 2.07 -13.16
C THR A 144 6.81 3.06 -13.66
N ASN A 145 7.00 4.20 -12.97
CA ASN A 145 7.77 5.36 -13.45
C ASN A 145 7.27 5.91 -14.80
N ASP A 146 6.12 5.45 -15.29
CA ASP A 146 5.38 6.07 -16.37
C ASP A 146 4.38 7.07 -15.79
N ILE A 147 4.22 8.22 -16.46
CA ILE A 147 3.49 9.40 -15.98
C ILE A 147 1.97 9.17 -16.16
N GLY A 148 1.46 8.17 -15.46
CA GLY A 148 0.19 7.50 -15.73
C GLY A 148 0.41 6.35 -16.71
N CYS A 149 -0.24 5.22 -16.47
CA CYS A 149 -0.09 4.05 -17.33
C CYS A 149 -0.47 4.31 -18.82
N ARG A 150 -1.00 5.48 -19.23
CA ARG A 150 -0.86 6.02 -20.60
C ARG A 150 -0.71 7.55 -20.64
N LYS A 151 0.18 7.99 -21.53
CA LYS A 151 0.35 9.36 -22.09
C LYS A 151 -0.47 9.51 -23.37
N SER A 152 -1.36 10.49 -23.45
CA SER A 152 -1.80 11.10 -24.72
C SER A 152 -2.21 12.56 -24.47
N GLY A 153 -1.42 13.48 -25.03
CA GLY A 153 -1.64 14.91 -24.98
C GLY A 153 -0.62 15.61 -24.07
N PHE A 154 0.06 16.60 -24.63
CA PHE A 154 0.61 17.71 -23.86
C PHE A 154 -0.47 18.33 -22.96
#